data_AF-A0AAW0ADM0-F1
#
_entry.id   AF-A0AAW0ADM0-F1
#
_cell.length_a   1.000
_cell.length_b   1.000
_cell.length_c   1.000
_cell.angle_alpha   90.00
_cell.angle_beta   90.00
_cell.angle_gamma   90.00
#
_symmetry.space_group_name_H-M   'P 1'
#
loop_
_entity.id
_entity.type
_entity.pdbx_description
1 polymer ?
#
loop_
_entity_poly.entity_id
_entity_poly.type
_entity_poly.pdbx_seq_one_letter_code
_entity_poly.pdbx_strand_id
1 'polypeptide(L)'
;SVTSRSLTNDLQDLGYKSWTMYGTHSFRRGGCQHRIKNKNWTVDMVAAWGGWSQVEAITMFRYFYSPKDNHEFMGDYDRNAPKRQQM
;
A
#
# COMPACT_ATOMS: atom_id res chain seq x y z
N SER A 1 -7.54 8.51 -18.18
CA SER A 1 -8.46 9.51 -17.57
C SER A 1 -7.70 10.80 -17.30
N VAL A 2 -8.40 11.92 -17.06
CA VAL A 2 -7.78 13.20 -16.65
C VAL A 2 -6.90 13.03 -15.41
N THR A 3 -7.37 12.27 -14.43
CA THR A 3 -6.63 11.95 -13.19
C THR A 3 -5.29 11.26 -13.43
N SER A 4 -5.22 10.32 -14.39
CA SER A 4 -3.97 9.63 -14.70
C SER A 4 -2.94 10.56 -15.33
N ARG A 5 -3.36 11.54 -16.14
CA ARG A 5 -2.44 12.49 -16.78
C ARG A 5 -1.91 13.52 -15.78
N SER A 6 -2.78 14.02 -14.91
CA SER A 6 -2.36 14.91 -13.81
C SER A 6 -1.29 14.25 -12.95
N LEU A 7 -1.53 13.00 -12.55
CA LEU A 7 -0.60 12.22 -11.75
C LEU A 7 0.78 12.04 -12.40
N THR A 8 0.77 11.79 -13.71
CA THR A 8 1.99 11.68 -14.49
C THR A 8 2.77 12.99 -14.51
N ASN A 9 2.10 14.12 -14.71
CA ASN A 9 2.74 15.43 -14.69
C ASN A 9 3.33 15.74 -13.32
N ASP A 10 2.56 15.52 -12.24
CA ASP A 10 3.04 15.77 -10.87
C ASP A 10 4.31 14.94 -10.55
N LEU A 11 4.36 13.67 -10.98
CA LEU A 11 5.54 12.82 -10.81
C LEU A 11 6.75 13.31 -11.61
N GLN A 12 6.53 13.83 -12.82
CA GLN A 12 7.60 14.40 -13.64
C GLN A 12 8.15 15.68 -12.99
N ASP A 13 7.27 16.56 -12.50
CA ASP A 13 7.64 17.80 -11.83
C ASP A 13 8.43 17.53 -10.53
N LEU A 14 8.09 16.45 -9.82
CA LEU A 14 8.86 15.97 -8.66
C LEU A 14 10.18 15.26 -9.03
N GLY A 15 10.48 15.09 -10.31
CA GLY A 15 11.74 14.52 -10.80
C GLY A 15 11.82 12.97 -10.74
N TYR A 16 10.69 12.27 -10.59
CA TYR A 16 10.68 10.80 -10.55
C TYR A 16 10.97 10.20 -11.93
N LYS A 17 12.18 9.67 -12.16
CA LYS A 17 12.58 9.08 -13.46
C LYS A 17 11.75 7.88 -13.91
N SER A 18 11.20 7.12 -12.97
CA SER A 18 10.39 5.92 -13.25
C SER A 18 8.88 6.19 -13.21
N TRP A 19 8.45 7.43 -13.47
CA TRP A 19 7.04 7.85 -13.38
C TRP A 19 6.09 6.98 -14.22
N THR A 20 6.56 6.43 -15.35
CA THR A 20 5.79 5.53 -16.22
C THR A 20 5.36 4.23 -15.55
N MET A 21 6.06 3.82 -14.49
CA MET A 21 5.79 2.60 -13.73
C MET A 21 4.72 2.80 -12.65
N TYR A 22 4.30 4.04 -12.39
CA TYR A 22 3.33 4.38 -11.36
C TYR A 22 2.00 4.80 -11.99
N GLY A 23 0.95 4.07 -11.65
CA GLY A 23 -0.42 4.38 -12.04
C GLY A 23 -1.25 4.88 -10.86
N THR A 24 -2.51 5.23 -11.14
CA THR A 24 -3.50 5.58 -10.12
C THR A 24 -3.66 4.49 -9.05
N HIS A 25 -3.51 3.22 -9.44
CA HIS A 25 -3.50 2.09 -8.51
C HIS A 25 -2.32 2.14 -7.53
N SER A 26 -1.12 2.47 -8.01
CA SER A 26 0.08 2.63 -7.18
C SER A 26 -0.11 3.72 -6.13
N PHE A 27 -0.77 4.81 -6.47
CA PHE A 27 -1.07 5.90 -5.52
C PHE A 27 -2.15 5.55 -4.51
N ARG A 28 -3.21 4.84 -4.91
CA ARG A 28 -4.18 4.32 -3.93
C ARG A 28 -3.48 3.41 -2.93
N ARG A 29 -2.62 2.51 -3.40
CA ARG A 29 -1.84 1.60 -2.54
C ARG A 29 -0.88 2.34 -1.60
N GLY A 30 0.02 3.15 -2.15
CA GLY A 30 0.99 3.91 -1.35
C GLY A 30 0.30 4.91 -0.39
N GLY A 31 -0.79 5.53 -0.84
CA GLY A 31 -1.60 6.43 -0.03
C GLY A 31 -2.29 5.75 1.15
N CYS A 32 -2.75 4.50 0.98
CA CYS A 32 -3.24 3.67 2.08
C CYS A 32 -2.12 3.36 3.08
N GLN A 33 -0.96 2.92 2.59
CA GLN A 33 0.18 2.54 3.43
C GLN A 33 0.71 3.73 4.25
N HIS A 34 0.88 4.91 3.64
CA HIS A 34 1.37 6.11 4.31
C HIS A 34 0.42 6.57 5.43
N ARG A 35 -0.89 6.50 5.21
CA ARG A 35 -1.88 6.91 6.22
C ARG A 35 -1.85 6.03 7.45
N ILE A 36 -1.76 4.71 7.28
CA ILE A 36 -1.61 3.79 8.39
C ILE A 36 -0.27 4.02 9.12
N LYS A 37 0.85 4.02 8.38
CA LYS A 37 2.20 4.00 8.98
C LYS A 37 2.69 5.34 9.52
N ASN A 38 2.32 6.44 8.87
CA ASN A 38 2.88 7.76 9.17
C ASN A 38 1.84 8.75 9.71
N LYS A 39 0.55 8.49 9.51
CA LYS A 39 -0.53 9.36 10.01
C LYS A 39 -1.34 8.71 11.13
N ASN A 40 -1.03 7.47 11.53
CA ASN A 40 -1.76 6.70 12.54
C ASN A 40 -3.26 6.62 12.26
N TRP A 41 -3.65 6.56 10.98
CA TRP A 41 -5.06 6.37 10.63
C TRP A 41 -5.50 4.96 10.98
N THR A 42 -6.75 4.83 11.43
CA THR A 42 -7.39 3.53 11.59
C THR A 42 -7.85 2.99 10.23
N VAL A 43 -8.11 1.68 10.18
CA VAL A 43 -8.55 0.99 8.96
C VAL A 43 -9.85 1.57 8.39
N ASP A 44 -10.79 1.93 9.26
CA ASP A 44 -12.06 2.57 8.88
C ASP A 44 -11.86 3.96 8.26
N MET A 45 -10.94 4.78 8.79
CA MET A 45 -10.60 6.08 8.19
C MET A 45 -10.02 5.93 6.78
N VAL A 46 -9.17 4.91 6.57
CA VAL A 46 -8.61 4.63 5.23
C VAL A 46 -9.68 4.10 4.28
N ALA A 47 -10.58 3.23 4.77
CA ALA A 47 -11.70 2.73 4.00
C ALA A 47 -12.64 3.87 3.53
N ALA A 48 -12.96 4.79 4.43
CA ALA A 48 -13.74 5.99 4.11
C ALA A 48 -13.03 6.88 3.08
N TRP A 49 -11.73 7.13 3.25
CA TRP A 49 -10.95 7.98 2.34
C TRP A 49 -10.89 7.43 0.92
N GLY A 50 -10.71 6.13 0.74
CA GLY A 50 -10.68 5.54 -0.60
C GLY A 50 -12.04 5.12 -1.14
N GLY A 51 -13.13 5.49 -0.46
CA GLY A 51 -14.51 5.30 -0.93
C GLY A 51 -14.95 3.84 -0.98
N TRP A 52 -14.43 3.00 -0.08
CA TRP A 52 -14.79 1.58 -0.04
C TRP A 52 -16.05 1.36 0.78
N SER A 53 -16.95 0.52 0.26
CA SER A 53 -17.98 -0.10 1.08
C SER A 53 -17.38 -1.12 2.05
N GLN A 54 -18.14 -1.55 3.07
CA GLN A 54 -17.67 -2.57 4.03
C GLN A 54 -17.22 -3.87 3.36
N VAL A 55 -17.89 -4.27 2.27
CA VAL A 55 -17.56 -5.50 1.53
C VAL A 55 -16.26 -5.33 0.76
N GLU A 56 -16.06 -4.17 0.12
CA GLU A 56 -14.86 -3.92 -0.67
C GLU A 56 -13.63 -3.59 0.19
N ALA A 57 -13.83 -3.17 1.44
CA ALA A 57 -12.74 -2.90 2.39
C ALA A 57 -11.85 -4.14 2.61
N ILE A 58 -12.36 -5.37 2.37
CA ILE A 58 -11.55 -6.59 2.37
C ILE A 58 -10.45 -6.52 1.30
N THR A 59 -10.74 -5.95 0.13
CA THR A 59 -9.74 -5.80 -0.95
C THR A 59 -8.64 -4.80 -0.61
N MET A 60 -8.94 -3.80 0.22
CA MET A 60 -7.98 -2.81 0.70
C MET A 60 -6.86 -3.45 1.53
N PHE A 61 -7.12 -4.55 2.25
CA PHE A 61 -6.06 -5.25 3.01
C PHE A 61 -4.92 -5.78 2.12
N ARG A 62 -5.18 -6.04 0.83
CA ARG A 62 -4.13 -6.39 -0.14
C ARG A 62 -3.14 -5.24 -0.39
N TYR A 63 -3.53 -4.01 -0.10
CA TYR A 63 -2.63 -2.85 -0.19
C TYR A 63 -1.67 -2.79 1.00
N PHE A 64 -2.12 -3.25 2.17
CA PHE A 64 -1.29 -3.34 3.38
C PHE A 64 -0.37 -4.54 3.35
N TYR A 65 -0.85 -5.67 2.84
CA TYR A 65 -0.08 -6.90 2.69
C TYR A 65 0.60 -6.93 1.33
N SER A 66 1.84 -6.47 1.24
CA SER A 66 2.66 -6.77 0.07
C SER A 66 3.53 -7.98 0.36
N PRO A 67 3.56 -9.00 -0.52
CA PRO A 67 4.83 -9.69 -0.73
C PRO A 67 5.82 -8.62 -1.22
N LYS A 68 7.11 -8.61 -0.99
CA LYS A 68 8.05 -7.46 -1.14
C LYS A 68 8.06 -6.46 0.02
N ASP A 69 6.95 -5.78 0.35
CA ASP A 69 6.95 -4.88 1.53
C ASP A 69 6.83 -5.74 2.80
N ASN A 70 7.90 -5.86 3.59
CA ASN A 70 7.98 -6.70 4.81
C ASN A 70 8.32 -8.18 4.58
N HIS A 71 8.94 -8.53 3.45
CA HIS A 71 9.38 -9.92 3.16
C HIS A 71 10.34 -10.49 4.20
N GLU A 72 11.15 -9.64 4.82
CA GLU A 72 12.13 -10.05 5.83
C GLU A 72 11.50 -10.69 7.08
N PHE A 73 10.21 -10.41 7.35
CA PHE A 73 9.46 -10.98 8.48
C PHE A 73 8.36 -11.97 8.06
N MET A 74 8.27 -12.34 6.78
CA MET A 74 7.24 -13.28 6.30
C MET A 74 7.30 -14.63 7.03
N GLY A 75 8.52 -15.10 7.34
CA GLY A 75 8.72 -16.32 8.14
C GLY A 75 8.26 -16.19 9.59
N ASP A 76 8.11 -14.98 10.13
CA ASP A 76 7.61 -14.76 11.48
C ASP A 76 6.07 -14.76 11.53
N TYR A 77 5.40 -14.57 10.38
CA TYR A 77 3.94 -14.67 10.26
C TYR A 77 3.45 -16.06 9.87
N ASP A 78 4.31 -16.86 9.23
CA ASP A 78 3.98 -18.24 8.86
C ASP A 78 4.03 -19.13 10.10
N ARG A 79 2.84 -19.50 10.60
CA ARG A 79 2.70 -20.40 11.76
C ARG A 79 3.30 -21.79 11.53
N ASN A 80 3.51 -22.17 10.27
CA ASN A 80 4.11 -23.44 9.90
C ASN A 80 5.62 -23.33 9.65
N ALA A 81 6.19 -22.12 9.66
CA ALA A 81 7.62 -21.94 9.52
C ALA A 81 8.36 -22.47 10.75
N PRO A 82 9.52 -23.14 10.56
CA PRO A 82 10.34 -23.59 11.67
C PRO A 82 10.78 -22.36 12.48
N LYS A 83 10.36 -22.30 13.74
CA LYS A 83 10.73 -21.21 14.66
C LYS A 83 12.26 -21.18 14.78
N ARG A 84 12.87 -20.02 14.52
CA ARG A 84 14.31 -19.80 14.75
C ARG A 84 14.64 -20.19 16.19
N GLN A 85 15.41 -21.26 16.38
CA GLN A 85 15.98 -21.59 17.68
C GLN A 85 16.99 -20.49 18.01
N GLN A 86 16.76 -19.78 19.11
CA GLN A 86 17.75 -18.86 19.65
C GLN A 86 18.92 -19.71 20.14
N MET A 87 20.11 -19.47 19.58
CA MET A 87 21.38 -20.01 20.07
C MET A 87 21.78 -19.32 21.37
#